data_AF-A0A2U3R5U5-F1
#
_entry.id   AF-A0A2U3R5U5-F1
#
_cell.length_a   1.000
_cell.length_b   1.000
_cell.length_c   1.000
_cell.angle_alpha   90.00
_cell.angle_beta   90.00
_cell.angle_gamma   90.00
#
_symmetry.space_group_name_H-M   'P 1'
#
loop_
_entity.id
_entity.type
_entity.pdbx_description
1 polymer ?
#
loop_
_entity_poly.entity_id
_entity_poly.type
_entity_poly.pdbx_seq_one_letter_code
_entity_poly.pdbx_strand_id
1 'polypeptide(L)'
;MLRDEFIEKIKQISKGNLVFIDESGIEDNACREYGWSIKGTRCYGNKAYQHKSRVSMIAGLCNNQIIAPVIFEGNCNKAIFTTYVETILIKELRPGQIVIMDNINFHKNNTIKVLIESVGCSILFLPTYSPDLNPIEHYWFKIKNEIRKVTAQFKDIRIAVAHLMKFI
;
A
#
# COMPACT_ATOMS: atom_id res chain seq x y z
N MET A 1 -17.01 -14.91 -2.41
CA MET A 1 -17.63 -14.32 -1.20
C MET A 1 -18.27 -13.03 -1.62
N LEU A 2 -19.53 -12.84 -1.25
CA LEU A 2 -20.26 -11.60 -1.50
C LEU A 2 -19.73 -10.49 -0.59
N ARG A 3 -19.96 -9.25 -0.98
CA ARG A 3 -19.45 -8.07 -0.26
C ARG A 3 -19.96 -8.01 1.18
N ASP A 4 -21.25 -8.26 1.39
CA ASP A 4 -21.86 -8.21 2.72
C ASP A 4 -21.36 -9.33 3.63
N GLU A 5 -21.16 -10.54 3.08
CA GLU A 5 -20.56 -11.66 3.82
C GLU A 5 -19.14 -11.34 4.30
N PHE A 6 -18.34 -10.68 3.46
CA PHE A 6 -17.00 -10.23 3.86
C PHE A 6 -17.08 -9.24 5.01
N ILE A 7 -17.96 -8.24 4.90
CA ILE A 7 -18.13 -7.20 5.92
C ILE A 7 -18.54 -7.82 7.27
N GLU A 8 -19.52 -8.71 7.28
CA GLU A 8 -19.96 -9.38 8.50
C GLU A 8 -18.86 -10.26 9.10
N LYS A 9 -18.07 -10.94 8.26
CA LYS A 9 -16.94 -11.75 8.71
C LYS A 9 -15.86 -10.89 9.38
N ILE A 10 -15.43 -9.79 8.76
CA ILE A 10 -14.36 -8.95 9.33
C ILE A 10 -14.80 -8.24 10.61
N LYS A 11 -16.08 -7.89 10.77
CA LYS A 11 -16.62 -7.25 11.98
C LYS A 11 -16.47 -8.12 13.22
N GLN A 12 -16.47 -9.44 13.05
CA GLN A 12 -16.33 -10.40 14.16
C GLN A 12 -14.87 -10.60 14.58
N ILE A 13 -13.91 -10.09 13.81
CA ILE A 13 -12.49 -10.30 14.04
C ILE A 13 -11.86 -9.02 14.61
N SER A 14 -11.03 -9.18 15.65
CA SER A 14 -10.31 -8.04 16.22
C SER A 14 -9.34 -7.42 15.21
N LYS A 15 -9.19 -6.09 15.23
CA LYS A 15 -8.28 -5.37 14.31
C LYS A 15 -6.82 -5.83 14.40
N GLY A 16 -6.39 -6.33 15.57
CA GLY A 16 -5.04 -6.88 15.77
C GLY A 16 -4.80 -8.22 15.07
N ASN A 17 -5.88 -8.89 14.66
CA ASN A 17 -5.84 -10.15 13.93
C ASN A 17 -6.06 -9.98 12.44
N LEU A 18 -6.28 -8.75 11.96
CA LEU A 18 -6.42 -8.43 10.54
C LEU A 18 -5.15 -7.74 10.04
N VAL A 19 -4.63 -8.22 8.92
CA VAL A 19 -3.47 -7.63 8.23
C VAL A 19 -3.88 -7.33 6.80
N PHE A 20 -4.11 -6.07 6.47
CA PHE A 20 -4.48 -5.64 5.12
C PHE A 20 -3.23 -5.31 4.32
N ILE A 21 -3.03 -5.95 3.18
CA ILE A 21 -1.85 -5.76 2.33
C ILE A 21 -2.27 -5.13 1.02
N ASP A 22 -1.45 -4.19 0.55
CA ASP A 22 -1.67 -3.53 -0.72
C ASP A 22 -0.39 -2.90 -1.26
N GLU A 23 -0.42 -2.57 -2.55
CA GLU A 23 0.65 -1.89 -3.28
C GLU A 23 0.21 -0.51 -3.76
N SER A 24 1.07 0.47 -3.57
CA SER A 24 0.85 1.80 -4.13
C SER A 24 2.11 2.31 -4.80
N GLY A 25 1.95 3.08 -5.87
CA GLY A 25 3.10 3.75 -6.50
C GLY A 25 2.86 5.22 -6.74
N ILE A 26 3.98 5.90 -6.98
CA ILE A 26 4.05 7.32 -7.24
C ILE A 26 5.05 7.59 -8.37
N GLU A 27 4.61 8.37 -9.34
CA GLU A 27 5.40 8.79 -10.49
C GLU A 27 6.35 9.94 -10.12
N ASP A 28 7.51 10.01 -10.76
CA ASP A 28 8.53 11.05 -10.49
C ASP A 28 8.10 12.47 -10.85
N ASN A 29 7.03 12.64 -11.63
CA ASN A 29 6.41 13.94 -11.90
C ASN A 29 5.25 14.27 -10.94
N ALA A 30 5.01 13.45 -9.91
CA ALA A 30 4.01 13.73 -8.91
C ALA A 30 4.33 15.05 -8.21
N CYS A 31 3.35 15.94 -8.12
CA CYS A 31 3.48 17.25 -7.51
C CYS A 31 2.27 17.53 -6.62
N ARG A 32 2.35 18.59 -5.83
CA ARG A 32 1.23 19.06 -5.02
C ARG A 32 0.07 19.49 -5.93
N GLU A 33 -1.12 18.93 -5.69
CA GLU A 33 -2.31 19.18 -6.52
C GLU A 33 -3.11 20.41 -6.07
N TYR A 34 -3.02 20.74 -4.78
CA TYR A 34 -3.77 21.84 -4.18
C TYR A 34 -2.85 22.80 -3.44
N GLY A 35 -3.06 24.10 -3.66
CA GLY A 35 -2.38 25.19 -2.96
C GLY A 35 -3.36 26.27 -2.56
N TRP A 36 -2.90 27.17 -1.70
CA TRP A 36 -3.68 28.31 -1.23
C TRP A 36 -3.23 29.58 -1.95
N SER A 37 -4.19 30.37 -2.41
CA SER A 37 -3.96 31.72 -2.96
C SER A 37 -4.98 32.69 -2.36
N ILE A 38 -4.73 33.98 -2.55
CA ILE A 38 -5.67 35.04 -2.17
C ILE A 38 -6.98 34.81 -2.94
N LYS A 39 -8.12 35.03 -2.29
CA LYS A 39 -9.44 34.91 -2.94
C LYS A 39 -9.48 35.74 -4.23
N GLY A 40 -9.83 35.12 -5.34
CA GLY A 40 -9.88 35.76 -6.66
C GLY A 40 -8.57 35.68 -7.47
N THR A 41 -7.48 35.11 -6.92
CA THR A 41 -6.22 34.92 -7.64
C THR A 41 -5.92 33.43 -7.86
N ARG A 42 -5.28 33.11 -8.98
CA ARG A 42 -4.92 31.73 -9.34
C ARG A 42 -3.69 31.26 -8.55
N CYS A 43 -3.77 30.07 -7.95
CA CYS A 43 -2.60 29.38 -7.40
C CYS A 43 -1.87 28.65 -8.53
N TYR A 44 -0.67 29.11 -8.89
CA TYR A 44 0.15 28.45 -9.91
C TYR A 44 0.97 27.32 -9.29
N GLY A 45 1.16 26.24 -10.04
CA GLY A 45 2.00 25.11 -9.68
C GLY A 45 2.70 24.56 -10.92
N ASN A 46 3.94 24.12 -10.76
CA ASN A 46 4.72 23.50 -11.83
C ASN A 46 4.55 21.98 -11.75
N LYS A 47 4.28 21.35 -12.89
CA LYS A 47 4.25 19.89 -13.04
C LYS A 47 4.98 19.50 -14.32
N ALA A 48 5.90 18.55 -14.23
CA ALA A 48 6.50 17.97 -15.42
C ALA A 48 5.45 17.16 -16.20
N TYR A 49 5.36 17.39 -17.50
CA TYR A 49 4.32 16.78 -18.34
C TYR A 49 4.45 15.25 -18.40
N GLN A 50 5.66 14.75 -18.63
CA GLN A 50 5.96 13.31 -18.67
C GLN A 50 6.63 12.85 -17.37
N HIS A 51 6.30 11.65 -16.92
CA HIS A 51 7.09 10.92 -15.94
C HIS A 51 8.15 10.07 -16.64
N LYS A 52 9.27 9.80 -15.99
CA LYS A 52 10.31 8.89 -16.51
C LYS A 52 10.41 7.62 -15.70
N SER A 53 10.06 7.70 -14.43
CA SER A 53 10.19 6.60 -13.47
C SER A 53 9.02 6.59 -12.49
N ARG A 54 8.85 5.44 -11.85
CA ARG A 54 7.86 5.20 -10.79
C ARG A 54 8.53 4.50 -9.63
N VAL A 55 8.20 4.93 -8.43
CA VAL A 55 8.55 4.22 -7.20
C VAL A 55 7.28 3.59 -6.67
N SER A 56 7.34 2.29 -6.44
CA SER A 56 6.25 1.51 -5.86
C SER A 56 6.61 1.11 -4.43
N MET A 57 5.57 0.88 -3.65
CA MET A 57 5.63 0.54 -2.24
C MET A 57 4.67 -0.60 -1.99
N ILE A 58 5.04 -1.53 -1.10
CA ILE A 58 4.15 -2.57 -0.57
C ILE A 58 4.22 -2.49 0.94
N ALA A 59 3.08 -2.61 1.61
CA ALA A 59 3.06 -2.73 3.05
C ALA A 59 1.82 -3.49 3.53
N GLY A 60 1.87 -3.94 4.78
CA GLY A 60 0.70 -4.37 5.53
C GLY A 60 0.19 -3.26 6.45
N LEU A 61 -1.09 -3.28 6.78
CA LEU A 61 -1.72 -2.49 7.82
C LEU A 61 -2.33 -3.44 8.85
N CYS A 62 -1.86 -3.37 10.09
CA CYS A 62 -2.40 -4.13 11.21
C CYS A 62 -2.64 -3.20 12.39
N ASN A 63 -3.82 -3.26 13.01
CA ASN A 63 -4.18 -2.42 14.16
C ASN A 63 -3.82 -0.92 13.96
N ASN A 64 -4.15 -0.36 12.81
CA ASN A 64 -3.86 1.03 12.43
C ASN A 64 -2.37 1.41 12.31
N GLN A 65 -1.46 0.43 12.28
CA GLN A 65 -0.02 0.60 12.10
C GLN A 65 0.45 -0.06 10.80
N ILE A 66 1.33 0.63 10.08
CA ILE A 66 1.99 0.07 8.90
C ILE A 66 3.05 -0.94 9.37
N ILE A 67 3.07 -2.10 8.72
CA ILE A 67 4.03 -3.17 8.98
C ILE A 67 4.65 -3.64 7.67
N ALA A 68 5.83 -4.25 7.75
CA ALA A 68 6.54 -4.78 6.59
C ALA A 68 6.58 -3.82 5.38
N PRO A 69 6.93 -2.52 5.52
CA PRO A 69 7.02 -1.64 4.36
C PRO A 69 8.24 -1.99 3.49
N VAL A 70 8.06 -1.99 2.17
CA VAL A 70 9.17 -2.05 1.20
C VAL A 70 8.95 -1.02 0.10
N ILE A 71 10.05 -0.50 -0.45
CA ILE A 71 10.04 0.39 -1.60
C ILE A 71 10.88 -0.24 -2.72
N PHE A 72 10.45 -0.08 -3.97
CA PHE A 72 11.15 -0.61 -5.13
C PHE A 72 10.81 0.20 -6.38
N GLU A 73 11.60 0.03 -7.44
CA GLU A 73 11.42 0.74 -8.70
C GLU A 73 10.54 -0.05 -9.68
N GLY A 74 9.69 0.68 -10.41
CA GLY A 74 8.83 0.09 -11.43
C GLY A 74 7.51 -0.45 -10.88
N ASN A 75 6.88 -1.35 -11.64
CA ASN A 75 5.56 -1.89 -11.34
C ASN A 75 5.65 -3.14 -10.47
N CYS A 76 4.68 -3.31 -9.55
CA CYS A 76 4.54 -4.57 -8.84
C CYS A 76 4.19 -5.68 -9.83
N ASN A 77 4.84 -6.83 -9.68
CA ASN A 77 4.51 -8.04 -10.42
C ASN A 77 4.51 -9.24 -9.47
N LYS A 78 4.08 -10.39 -9.99
CA LYS A 78 3.97 -11.63 -9.20
C LYS A 78 5.27 -12.02 -8.49
N ALA A 79 6.43 -11.84 -9.15
CA ALA A 79 7.72 -12.22 -8.58
C ALA A 79 8.10 -11.31 -7.42
N ILE A 80 8.00 -9.99 -7.60
CA ILE A 80 8.28 -8.99 -6.55
C ILE A 80 7.37 -9.23 -5.34
N PHE A 81 6.06 -9.43 -5.56
CA PHE A 81 5.12 -9.67 -4.47
C PHE A 81 5.40 -10.99 -3.73
N THR A 82 5.74 -12.05 -4.46
CA THR A 82 6.09 -13.34 -3.83
C THR A 82 7.35 -13.21 -2.97
N THR A 83 8.39 -12.56 -3.49
CA THR A 83 9.62 -12.27 -2.73
C THR A 83 9.33 -11.41 -1.51
N TYR A 84 8.48 -10.39 -1.64
CA TYR A 84 8.04 -9.56 -0.52
C TYR A 84 7.40 -10.39 0.59
N VAL A 85 6.48 -11.29 0.23
CA VAL A 85 5.81 -12.18 1.20
C VAL A 85 6.85 -13.05 1.91
N GLU A 86 7.71 -13.72 1.16
CA GLU A 86 8.73 -14.65 1.67
C GLU A 86 9.78 -13.98 2.56
N THR A 87 10.23 -12.79 2.18
CA THR A 87 11.44 -12.19 2.78
C THR A 87 11.13 -11.15 3.85
N ILE A 88 9.95 -10.54 3.81
CA ILE A 88 9.58 -9.40 4.66
C ILE A 88 8.29 -9.73 5.44
N LEU A 89 7.18 -9.97 4.74
CA LEU A 89 5.87 -10.07 5.39
C LEU A 89 5.81 -11.16 6.47
N ILE A 90 6.21 -12.39 6.14
CA ILE A 90 6.05 -13.53 7.06
C ILE A 90 6.81 -13.36 8.38
N LYS A 91 7.81 -12.49 8.43
CA LYS A 91 8.59 -12.19 9.64
C LYS A 91 7.82 -11.28 10.62
N GLU A 92 6.87 -10.51 10.11
CA GLU A 92 6.03 -9.57 10.88
C GLU A 92 4.68 -10.18 11.29
N LEU A 93 4.30 -11.30 10.68
CA LEU A 93 3.04 -11.98 10.96
C LEU A 93 3.08 -12.75 12.29
N ARG A 94 1.92 -12.82 12.94
CA ARG A 94 1.70 -13.60 14.16
C ARG A 94 0.69 -14.72 13.90
N PRO A 95 0.90 -15.92 14.46
CA PRO A 95 -0.08 -17.01 14.35
C PRO A 95 -1.50 -16.56 14.73
N GLY A 96 -2.49 -17.01 13.96
CA GLY A 96 -3.90 -16.65 14.11
C GLY A 96 -4.33 -15.37 13.39
N GLN A 97 -3.40 -14.63 12.75
CA GLN A 97 -3.77 -13.49 11.92
C GLN A 97 -4.38 -13.92 10.57
N ILE A 98 -5.23 -13.05 10.03
CA ILE A 98 -5.84 -13.17 8.72
C ILE A 98 -5.25 -12.08 7.83
N VAL A 99 -4.55 -12.51 6.79
CA VAL A 99 -3.99 -11.65 5.76
C VAL A 99 -5.06 -11.38 4.70
N ILE A 100 -5.40 -10.11 4.54
CA ILE A 100 -6.38 -9.61 3.58
C ILE A 100 -5.64 -8.97 2.42
N MET A 101 -5.98 -9.37 1.18
CA MET A 101 -5.39 -8.83 -0.05
C MET A 101 -6.42 -8.82 -1.19
N ASP A 102 -6.10 -8.10 -2.25
CA ASP A 102 -6.98 -7.95 -3.42
C ASP A 102 -7.24 -9.27 -4.15
N ASN A 103 -8.39 -9.36 -4.82
CA ASN A 103 -8.85 -10.56 -5.52
C ASN A 103 -8.30 -10.67 -6.95
N ILE A 104 -7.04 -10.31 -7.16
CA ILE A 104 -6.38 -10.30 -8.46
C ILE A 104 -5.46 -11.52 -8.64
N ASN A 105 -5.18 -11.87 -9.90
CA ASN A 105 -4.56 -13.15 -10.24
C ASN A 105 -3.17 -13.35 -9.66
N PHE A 106 -2.36 -12.30 -9.51
CA PHE A 106 -0.99 -12.47 -9.01
C PHE A 106 -0.92 -12.67 -7.48
N HIS A 107 -1.92 -12.23 -6.72
CA HIS A 107 -2.05 -12.55 -5.29
C HIS A 107 -2.49 -14.00 -5.05
N LYS A 108 -3.22 -14.61 -6.01
CA LYS A 108 -3.68 -16.01 -5.96
C LYS A 108 -2.57 -17.00 -6.33
N ASN A 109 -1.39 -16.85 -5.74
CA ASN A 109 -0.28 -17.78 -5.93
C ASN A 109 -0.31 -18.86 -4.85
N ASN A 110 -0.21 -20.13 -5.23
CA ASN A 110 -0.11 -21.23 -4.27
C ASN A 110 1.11 -21.07 -3.34
N THR A 111 2.22 -20.53 -3.84
CA THR A 111 3.41 -20.24 -3.03
C THR A 111 3.10 -19.25 -1.90
N ILE A 112 2.38 -18.16 -2.20
CA ILE A 112 2.00 -17.14 -1.20
C ILE A 112 1.11 -17.78 -0.13
N LYS A 113 0.16 -18.63 -0.55
CA LYS A 113 -0.70 -19.38 0.37
C LYS A 113 0.10 -20.24 1.34
N VAL A 114 1.01 -21.06 0.81
CA VAL A 114 1.85 -21.95 1.64
C VAL A 114 2.74 -21.14 2.60
N LEU A 115 3.31 -20.02 2.15
CA LEU A 115 4.16 -19.15 2.99
C LEU A 115 3.39 -18.49 4.15
N ILE A 116 2.16 -18.05 3.91
CA ILE A 116 1.34 -17.43 4.96
C ILE A 116 0.79 -18.49 5.93
N GLU A 117 0.37 -19.65 5.40
CA GLU A 117 -0.12 -20.76 6.23
C GLU A 117 1.00 -21.39 7.08
N SER A 118 2.25 -21.39 6.62
CA SER A 118 3.40 -21.95 7.37
C SER A 118 3.70 -21.20 8.68
N VAL A 119 3.30 -19.93 8.78
CA VAL A 119 3.41 -19.12 10.01
C VAL A 119 2.11 -19.09 10.82
N GLY A 120 1.18 -20.01 10.54
CA GLY A 120 -0.08 -20.15 11.28
C GLY A 120 -1.10 -19.05 10.98
N CYS A 121 -0.97 -18.34 9.85
CA CYS A 121 -1.93 -17.34 9.40
C CYS A 121 -2.86 -17.93 8.33
N SER A 122 -3.91 -17.20 7.99
CA SER A 122 -4.81 -17.56 6.89
C SER A 122 -5.00 -16.39 5.93
N ILE A 123 -5.48 -16.67 4.72
CA ILE A 123 -5.71 -15.66 3.69
C ILE A 123 -7.21 -15.43 3.48
N LEU A 124 -7.59 -14.17 3.32
CA LEU A 124 -8.92 -13.76 2.90
C LEU A 124 -8.82 -12.76 1.76
N PHE A 125 -9.44 -13.05 0.62
CA PHE A 125 -9.47 -12.12 -0.50
C PHE A 125 -10.60 -11.11 -0.35
N LEU A 126 -10.34 -9.85 -0.70
CA LEU A 126 -11.35 -8.81 -0.78
C LEU A 126 -12.42 -9.19 -1.83
N PRO A 127 -13.68 -8.75 -1.66
CA PRO A 127 -14.65 -8.83 -2.74
C PRO A 127 -14.16 -8.03 -3.95
N THR A 128 -14.47 -8.50 -5.16
CA THR A 128 -14.07 -7.80 -6.39
C THR A 128 -14.60 -6.37 -6.40
N TYR A 129 -13.80 -5.42 -6.88
CA TYR A 129 -14.14 -3.99 -6.96
C TYR A 129 -14.53 -3.35 -5.60
N SER A 130 -13.93 -3.82 -4.49
CA SER A 130 -14.19 -3.26 -3.15
C SER A 130 -12.94 -2.67 -2.48
N PRO A 131 -12.22 -1.74 -3.13
CA PRO A 131 -11.02 -1.12 -2.55
C PRO A 131 -11.33 -0.29 -1.30
N ASP A 132 -12.57 0.18 -1.14
CA ASP A 132 -13.03 0.90 0.04
C ASP A 132 -13.06 0.03 1.32
N LEU A 133 -13.04 -1.30 1.16
CA LEU A 133 -12.90 -2.25 2.26
C LEU A 133 -11.43 -2.52 2.63
N ASN A 134 -10.48 -1.89 1.92
CA ASN A 134 -9.05 -1.97 2.19
C ASN A 134 -8.55 -0.67 2.89
N PRO A 135 -8.52 -0.61 4.23
CA PRO A 135 -8.20 0.60 4.97
C PRO A 135 -6.80 1.18 4.69
N ILE A 136 -5.86 0.39 4.18
CA ILE A 136 -4.51 0.85 3.84
C ILE A 136 -4.51 1.88 2.69
N GLU A 137 -5.54 1.88 1.84
CA GLU A 137 -5.69 2.87 0.75
C GLU A 137 -5.73 4.30 1.27
N HIS A 138 -6.36 4.52 2.44
CA HIS A 138 -6.35 5.82 3.10
C HIS A 138 -4.96 6.24 3.60
N TYR A 139 -4.15 5.26 4.01
CA TYR A 139 -2.76 5.50 4.40
C TYR A 139 -1.94 5.84 3.17
N TRP A 140 -2.09 5.12 2.06
CA TRP A 140 -1.42 5.44 0.81
C TRP A 140 -1.76 6.83 0.30
N PHE A 141 -3.02 7.25 0.40
CA PHE A 141 -3.42 8.61 0.06
C PHE A 141 -2.64 9.64 0.89
N LYS A 142 -2.59 9.46 2.21
CA LYS A 142 -1.85 10.35 3.12
C LYS A 142 -0.35 10.36 2.81
N ILE A 143 0.26 9.20 2.67
CA ILE A 143 1.70 9.02 2.38
C ILE A 143 2.05 9.72 1.06
N LYS A 144 1.32 9.44 -0.03
CA LYS A 144 1.56 10.07 -1.34
C LYS A 144 1.37 11.58 -1.29
N ASN A 145 0.42 12.09 -0.49
CA ASN A 145 0.24 13.52 -0.33
C ASN A 145 1.44 14.17 0.38
N GLU A 146 2.00 13.54 1.42
CA GLU A 146 3.22 14.04 2.06
C GLU A 146 4.43 13.97 1.11
N ILE A 147 4.58 12.88 0.34
CA ILE A 147 5.64 12.78 -0.69
C ILE A 147 5.53 13.95 -1.67
N ARG A 148 4.32 14.24 -2.18
CA ARG A 148 4.09 15.35 -3.13
C ARG A 148 4.44 16.73 -2.56
N LYS A 149 4.40 16.93 -1.24
CA LYS A 149 4.81 18.19 -0.61
C LYS A 149 6.32 18.36 -0.57
N VAL A 150 7.06 17.27 -0.37
CA VAL A 150 8.53 17.31 -0.20
C VAL A 150 9.29 16.99 -1.49
N THR A 151 8.65 16.38 -2.49
CA THR A 151 9.30 15.89 -3.72
C THR A 151 10.14 16.96 -4.42
N ALA A 152 9.70 18.22 -4.45
CA ALA A 152 10.45 19.33 -5.06
C ALA A 152 11.78 19.66 -4.36
N GLN A 153 11.99 19.17 -3.14
CA GLN A 153 13.22 19.32 -2.37
C GLN A 153 14.26 18.26 -2.73
N PHE A 154 13.85 17.20 -3.46
CA PHE A 154 14.71 16.09 -3.84
C PHE A 154 14.90 16.06 -5.35
N LYS A 155 16.10 15.71 -5.81
CA LYS A 155 16.36 15.48 -7.24
C LYS A 155 15.75 14.16 -7.73
N ASP A 156 15.53 13.23 -6.81
CA ASP A 156 15.09 11.88 -7.08
C ASP A 156 13.96 11.50 -6.13
N ILE A 157 12.82 11.11 -6.70
CA ILE A 157 11.64 10.73 -5.93
C ILE A 157 11.89 9.51 -5.03
N ARG A 158 12.83 8.62 -5.38
CA ARG A 158 13.23 7.48 -4.54
C ARG A 158 13.72 7.95 -3.18
N ILE A 159 14.50 9.02 -3.16
CA ILE A 159 15.04 9.59 -1.93
C ILE A 159 13.90 10.24 -1.12
N ALA A 160 12.97 10.93 -1.78
CA ALA A 160 11.80 11.51 -1.12
C ALA A 160 10.91 10.43 -0.46
N VAL A 161 10.63 9.34 -1.18
CA VAL A 161 9.86 8.21 -0.67
C VAL A 161 10.61 7.55 0.49
N ALA A 162 11.89 7.19 0.29
CA ALA A 162 12.70 6.57 1.33
C ALA A 162 12.84 7.43 2.58
N HIS A 163 12.91 8.76 2.42
CA HIS A 163 12.93 9.69 3.55
C HIS A 163 11.62 9.63 4.33
N LEU A 164 10.46 9.71 3.66
CA LEU A 164 9.17 9.69 4.33
C LEU A 164 8.87 8.34 4.99
N MET A 165 9.24 7.23 4.34
CA MET A 165 9.02 5.87 4.85
C MET A 165 9.78 5.56 6.15
N LYS A 166 10.73 6.41 6.57
CA LYS A 166 11.39 6.30 7.88
C LYS A 166 10.54 6.80 9.05
N PHE A 167 9.50 7.58 8.77
CA PHE A 167 8.64 8.23 9.77
C PHE A 167 7.24 7.62 9.86
N ILE A 168 7.01 6.52 9.14
CA ILE A 168 5.76 5.76 9.09
C ILE A 168 5.97 4.50 9.92
#